data_AF-A0A8C0KBJ3-F1
#
_entry.id   AF-A0A8C0KBJ3-F1
#
_cell.length_a   1.000
_cell.length_b   1.000
_cell.length_c   1.000
_cell.angle_alpha   90.00
_cell.angle_beta   90.00
_cell.angle_gamma   90.00
#
_symmetry.space_group_name_H-M   'P 1'
#
loop_
_entity.id
_entity.type
_entity.pdbx_description
1 polymer ?
#
loop_
_entity_poly.entity_id
_entity_poly.type
_entity_poly.pdbx_seq_one_letter_code
_entity_poly.pdbx_strand_id
1 'polypeptide(L)'
;MATLKDQLIQNLKEDHIPWNKITVVGVGAVGMACAISILMKDLADELALVEVMEDKLKGEMMDLQHGSLFRRTPKIVSGKDYNVPANSKLVIITAGRAPERSRKVVEVAAHCILFHLHQGHFRRTHLA
;
A
#
# COMPACT_ATOMS: atom_id res chain seq x y z
N MET A 1 4.69 26.29 -27.18
CA MET A 1 5.88 26.43 -26.32
C MET A 1 6.07 25.11 -25.60
N ALA A 2 7.14 24.38 -25.88
CA ALA A 2 7.48 23.15 -25.14
C ALA A 2 7.83 23.52 -23.69
N THR A 3 7.37 22.74 -22.71
CA THR A 3 7.70 23.03 -21.30
C THR A 3 9.16 22.66 -21.02
N LEU A 4 9.77 23.27 -19.99
CA LEU A 4 11.16 22.94 -19.59
C LEU A 4 11.35 21.43 -19.32
N LYS A 5 10.29 20.74 -18.84
CA LYS A 5 10.30 19.28 -18.69
C LYS A 5 10.46 18.56 -20.01
N ASP A 6 9.74 18.99 -21.05
CA ASP A 6 9.76 18.37 -22.37
C ASP A 6 11.07 18.65 -23.13
N GLN A 7 11.81 19.70 -22.75
CA GLN A 7 13.12 20.00 -23.32
C GLN A 7 14.26 19.24 -22.63
N LEU A 8 14.13 18.94 -21.33
CA LEU A 8 15.15 18.23 -20.54
C LEU A 8 14.96 16.71 -20.50
N ILE A 9 13.72 16.22 -20.62
CA ILE A 9 13.39 14.81 -20.45
C ILE A 9 12.68 14.32 -21.71
N GLN A 10 13.41 14.22 -22.84
CA GLN A 10 12.78 13.85 -24.11
C GLN A 10 12.56 12.34 -24.32
N ASN A 11 13.22 11.43 -23.58
CA ASN A 11 13.21 10.01 -23.98
C ASN A 11 13.34 8.96 -22.85
N LEU A 12 12.87 9.23 -21.64
CA LEU A 12 12.88 8.23 -20.55
C LEU A 12 11.51 8.06 -19.92
N LYS A 13 10.49 7.80 -20.74
CA LYS A 13 9.24 7.23 -20.24
C LYS A 13 9.37 5.72 -20.34
N GLU A 14 10.14 5.12 -19.43
CA GLU A 14 10.05 3.68 -19.22
C GLU A 14 8.71 3.41 -18.53
N ASP A 15 7.88 2.58 -19.16
CA ASP A 15 6.71 1.99 -18.52
C ASP A 15 7.20 1.02 -17.43
N HIS A 16 7.58 1.57 -16.28
CA HIS A 16 8.02 0.77 -15.15
C HIS A 16 6.80 0.04 -14.57
N ILE A 17 6.65 -1.22 -14.94
CA ILE A 17 5.77 -2.15 -14.24
C ILE A 17 6.43 -2.40 -12.88
N PRO A 18 5.81 -2.03 -11.75
CA PRO A 18 6.41 -2.20 -10.44
C PRO A 18 6.65 -3.70 -10.20
N TRP A 19 7.91 -4.09 -10.00
CA TRP A 19 8.24 -5.48 -9.77
C TRP A 19 7.67 -5.94 -8.43
N ASN A 20 7.79 -5.14 -7.37
CA ASN A 20 7.24 -5.46 -6.05
C ASN A 20 6.19 -4.46 -5.59
N LYS A 21 4.97 -4.59 -6.10
CA LYS A 21 3.81 -3.84 -5.61
C LYS A 21 3.16 -4.53 -4.41
N ILE A 22 2.99 -3.79 -3.32
CA ILE A 22 2.28 -4.23 -2.11
C ILE A 22 1.08 -3.31 -1.87
N THR A 23 -0.10 -3.88 -1.61
CA THR A 23 -1.29 -3.12 -1.25
C THR A 23 -1.66 -3.35 0.21
N VAL A 24 -2.04 -2.28 0.92
CA VAL A 24 -2.64 -2.31 2.25
C VAL A 24 -4.07 -1.81 2.17
N VAL A 25 -5.02 -2.64 2.61
CA VAL A 25 -6.46 -2.32 2.65
C VAL A 25 -6.85 -1.98 4.08
N GLY A 26 -7.15 -0.71 4.32
CA GLY A 26 -7.55 -0.14 5.60
C GLY A 26 -6.41 0.65 6.26
N VAL A 27 -6.42 1.97 6.19
CA VAL A 27 -5.40 2.87 6.80
C VAL A 27 -5.72 3.18 8.27
N GLY A 28 -6.04 2.15 9.03
CA GLY A 28 -6.15 2.22 10.50
C GLY A 28 -4.77 2.22 11.19
N ALA A 29 -4.76 2.18 12.52
CA ALA A 29 -3.51 2.09 13.29
C ALA A 29 -2.65 0.87 12.88
N VAL A 30 -3.29 -0.29 12.65
CA VAL A 30 -2.60 -1.52 12.21
C VAL A 30 -2.11 -1.40 10.77
N GLY A 31 -2.97 -0.91 9.86
CA GLY A 31 -2.62 -0.75 8.44
C GLY A 31 -1.46 0.22 8.23
N MET A 32 -1.47 1.37 8.92
CA MET A 32 -0.37 2.34 8.86
C MET A 32 0.92 1.79 9.47
N ALA A 33 0.84 1.06 10.59
CA ALA A 33 2.03 0.40 11.15
C ALA A 33 2.63 -0.63 10.18
N CYS A 34 1.80 -1.40 9.47
CA CYS A 34 2.24 -2.32 8.42
C CYS A 34 2.85 -1.56 7.23
N ALA A 35 2.19 -0.51 6.73
CA ALA A 35 2.67 0.31 5.62
C ALA A 35 4.04 0.93 5.92
N ILE A 36 4.19 1.55 7.10
CA ILE A 36 5.45 2.12 7.56
C ILE A 36 6.52 1.02 7.69
N SER A 37 6.19 -0.14 8.25
CA SER A 37 7.16 -1.25 8.39
C SER A 37 7.66 -1.78 7.04
N ILE A 38 6.78 -1.83 6.02
CA ILE A 38 7.12 -2.22 4.65
C ILE A 38 8.08 -1.19 4.03
N LEU A 39 7.76 0.09 4.17
CA LEU A 39 8.61 1.19 3.70
C LEU A 39 9.95 1.21 4.44
N MET A 40 9.95 0.93 5.75
CA MET A 40 11.16 0.94 6.57
C MET A 40 12.13 -0.18 6.22
N LYS A 41 11.61 -1.32 5.76
CA LYS A 41 12.37 -2.50 5.36
C LYS A 41 12.68 -2.55 3.85
N ASP A 42 12.32 -1.52 3.10
CA ASP A 42 12.50 -1.43 1.64
C ASP A 42 11.97 -2.67 0.88
N LEU A 43 10.79 -3.17 1.28
CA LEU A 43 10.21 -4.41 0.72
C LEU A 43 9.38 -4.22 -0.55
N ALA A 44 8.97 -2.99 -0.86
CA ALA A 44 8.09 -2.67 -1.97
C ALA A 44 8.64 -1.53 -2.82
N ASP A 45 8.48 -1.63 -4.13
CA ASP A 45 8.77 -0.56 -5.10
C ASP A 45 7.54 0.34 -5.34
N GLU A 46 6.35 -0.21 -5.15
CA GLU A 46 5.08 0.51 -5.19
C GLU A 46 4.24 0.10 -3.98
N LEU A 47 3.78 1.10 -3.21
CA LEU A 47 2.87 0.91 -2.09
C LEU A 47 1.51 1.48 -2.45
N ALA A 48 0.50 0.61 -2.44
CA ALA A 48 -0.89 0.99 -2.66
C ALA A 48 -1.65 1.02 -1.34
N LEU A 49 -2.40 2.11 -1.09
CA LEU A 49 -3.29 2.25 0.06
C LEU A 49 -4.75 2.30 -0.40
N VAL A 50 -5.59 1.45 0.20
CA VAL A 50 -7.02 1.40 -0.09
C VAL A 50 -7.81 1.66 1.18
N GLU A 51 -8.74 2.60 1.14
CA GLU A 51 -9.61 2.93 2.28
C GLU A 51 -10.92 3.56 1.80
N VAL A 52 -11.99 3.37 2.57
CA VAL A 52 -13.31 3.93 2.26
C VAL A 52 -13.44 5.42 2.64
N MET A 53 -12.70 5.86 3.67
CA MET A 53 -12.64 7.24 4.14
C MET A 53 -11.55 8.03 3.40
N GLU A 54 -11.95 8.77 2.36
CA GLU A 54 -11.05 9.49 1.44
C GLU A 54 -10.22 10.57 2.14
N ASP A 55 -10.81 11.34 3.05
CA ASP A 55 -10.09 12.41 3.77
C ASP A 55 -8.92 11.85 4.59
N LYS A 56 -9.17 10.73 5.27
CA LYS A 56 -8.14 10.03 6.04
C LYS A 56 -7.08 9.46 5.11
N LEU A 57 -7.49 8.79 4.04
CA LEU A 57 -6.58 8.20 3.06
C LEU A 57 -5.63 9.23 2.46
N LYS A 58 -6.14 10.41 2.10
CA LYS A 58 -5.35 11.51 1.55
C LYS A 58 -4.35 12.06 2.56
N GLY A 59 -4.78 12.24 3.81
CA GLY A 59 -3.90 12.70 4.90
C GLY A 59 -2.73 11.74 5.15
N GLU A 60 -3.02 10.46 5.31
CA GLU A 60 -2.01 9.42 5.55
C GLU A 60 -1.07 9.25 4.34
N MET A 61 -1.60 9.33 3.11
CA MET A 61 -0.77 9.30 1.90
C MET A 61 0.21 10.48 1.87
N MET A 62 -0.26 11.69 2.17
CA MET A 62 0.60 12.88 2.19
C MET A 62 1.69 12.77 3.25
N ASP A 63 1.38 12.21 4.42
CA ASP A 63 2.37 11.98 5.48
C ASP A 63 3.48 11.03 5.02
N LEU A 64 3.11 9.90 4.40
CA LEU A 64 4.10 8.96 3.86
C LEU A 64 4.91 9.56 2.70
N GLN A 65 4.29 10.39 1.86
CA GLN A 65 4.97 11.09 0.77
C GLN A 65 5.96 12.14 1.29
N HIS A 66 5.62 12.90 2.35
CA HIS A 66 6.57 13.81 2.97
C HIS A 66 7.76 13.06 3.60
N GLY A 67 7.52 11.87 4.14
CA GLY A 67 8.57 10.97 4.62
C GLY A 67 9.47 10.38 3.52
N SER A 68 9.10 10.52 2.25
CA SER A 68 9.79 9.88 1.13
C SER A 68 11.19 10.45 0.87
N LEU A 69 11.48 11.67 1.35
CA LEU A 69 12.81 12.30 1.26
C LEU A 69 13.89 11.53 2.02
N PHE A 70 13.51 10.71 3.00
CA PHE A 70 14.44 9.95 3.83
C PHE A 70 14.67 8.50 3.35
N ARG A 71 14.05 8.09 2.23
CA ARG A 71 14.00 6.68 1.80
C ARG A 71 14.25 6.52 0.31
N ARG A 72 14.59 5.28 -0.11
CA ARG A 72 14.34 4.86 -1.50
C ARG A 72 12.86 5.09 -1.74
N THR A 73 12.50 5.73 -2.83
CA THR A 73 11.18 6.35 -2.99
C THR A 73 10.25 5.38 -3.73
N PRO A 74 9.56 4.45 -3.05
CA PRO A 74 8.55 3.68 -3.72
C PRO A 74 7.42 4.61 -4.13
N LYS A 75 6.82 4.31 -5.26
CA LYS A 75 5.65 5.03 -5.72
C LYS A 75 4.50 4.74 -4.75
N ILE A 76 4.03 5.77 -4.06
CA ILE A 76 2.88 5.64 -3.15
C ILE A 76 1.64 6.05 -3.91
N VAL A 77 0.70 5.10 -4.07
CA VAL A 77 -0.60 5.34 -4.70
C VAL A 77 -1.70 5.11 -3.67
N SER A 78 -2.75 5.91 -3.74
CA SER A 78 -3.93 5.70 -2.90
C SER A 78 -5.21 5.82 -3.73
N GLY A 79 -6.24 5.08 -3.31
CA GLY A 79 -7.57 5.27 -3.87
C GLY A 79 -8.60 4.42 -3.15
N LYS A 80 -9.86 4.78 -3.34
CA LYS A 80 -11.01 4.07 -2.76
C LYS A 80 -11.38 2.83 -3.56
N ASP A 81 -11.05 2.83 -4.84
CA ASP A 81 -11.44 1.76 -5.76
C ASP A 81 -10.61 0.51 -5.57
N TYR A 82 -11.28 -0.64 -5.65
CA TYR A 82 -10.63 -1.95 -5.65
C TYR A 82 -9.78 -2.22 -6.91
N ASN A 83 -9.70 -1.27 -7.83
CA ASN A 83 -8.81 -1.36 -8.99
C ASN A 83 -7.37 -0.95 -8.65
N VAL A 84 -7.16 -0.19 -7.56
CA VAL A 84 -5.84 0.21 -7.06
C VAL A 84 -4.92 -0.99 -6.76
N PRO A 85 -5.37 -2.10 -6.14
CA PRO A 85 -4.55 -3.29 -5.92
C PRO A 85 -4.18 -4.09 -7.17
N ALA A 86 -4.61 -3.71 -8.38
CA ALA A 86 -4.24 -4.42 -9.59
C ALA A 86 -2.70 -4.54 -9.70
N ASN A 87 -2.24 -5.73 -10.08
CA ASN A 87 -0.82 -6.12 -10.18
C ASN A 87 -0.03 -6.12 -8.86
N SER A 88 -0.70 -6.20 -7.70
CA SER A 88 -0.01 -6.38 -6.41
C SER A 88 0.44 -7.82 -6.21
N LYS A 89 1.70 -8.02 -5.82
CA LYS A 89 2.20 -9.33 -5.37
C LYS A 89 1.64 -9.70 -4.00
N LEU A 90 1.45 -8.71 -3.14
CA LEU A 90 0.97 -8.89 -1.78
C LEU A 90 -0.16 -7.92 -1.48
N VAL A 91 -1.26 -8.44 -0.93
CA VAL A 91 -2.33 -7.61 -0.37
C VAL A 91 -2.49 -7.94 1.10
N ILE A 92 -2.37 -6.92 1.94
CA ILE A 92 -2.57 -6.98 3.38
C ILE A 92 -3.91 -6.34 3.69
N ILE A 93 -4.84 -7.10 4.25
CA ILE A 93 -6.15 -6.58 4.69
C ILE A 93 -6.08 -6.32 6.18
N THR A 94 -6.22 -5.05 6.56
CA THR A 94 -6.33 -4.58 7.95
C THR A 94 -7.68 -3.92 8.24
N ALA A 95 -8.57 -3.87 7.25
CA ALA A 95 -9.94 -3.42 7.41
C ALA A 95 -10.72 -4.39 8.31
N GLY A 96 -11.20 -3.90 9.45
CA GLY A 96 -11.94 -4.69 10.43
C GLY A 96 -12.26 -3.91 11.70
N ARG A 97 -13.21 -4.40 12.49
CA ARG A 97 -13.59 -3.76 13.76
C ARG A 97 -12.50 -3.97 14.80
N ALA A 98 -12.09 -2.90 15.48
CA ALA A 98 -11.21 -3.00 16.64
C ALA A 98 -11.86 -3.92 17.69
N PRO A 99 -11.12 -4.87 18.28
CA PRO A 99 -11.69 -5.79 19.25
C PRO A 99 -12.11 -5.04 20.52
N GLU A 100 -13.21 -5.52 21.11
CA GLU A 100 -13.71 -5.03 22.38
C GLU A 100 -12.73 -5.40 23.51
N ARG A 101 -12.64 -4.54 24.53
CA ARG A 101 -11.63 -4.52 25.63
C ARG A 101 -11.36 -5.86 26.34
N SER A 102 -12.18 -6.88 26.13
CA SER A 102 -12.10 -8.21 26.72
C SER A 102 -11.37 -9.26 25.88
N ARG A 103 -11.04 -8.98 24.60
CA ARG A 103 -10.21 -9.89 23.77
C ARG A 103 -8.74 -9.48 23.82
N LYS A 104 -7.87 -10.47 24.08
CA LYS A 104 -6.42 -10.29 24.25
C LYS A 104 -5.85 -9.56 23.02
N VAL A 105 -5.04 -8.53 23.27
CA VAL A 105 -4.36 -7.68 22.26
C VAL A 105 -3.54 -8.51 21.24
N VAL A 106 -3.21 -9.75 21.58
CA VAL A 106 -2.48 -10.70 20.73
C VAL A 106 -3.32 -11.23 19.55
N GLU A 107 -4.66 -11.17 19.64
CA GLU A 107 -5.57 -11.71 18.61
C GLU A 107 -5.85 -10.70 17.48
N VAL A 108 -5.49 -9.42 17.65
CA VAL A 108 -5.73 -8.37 16.64
C VAL A 108 -4.73 -8.42 15.49
N ALA A 109 -3.58 -9.08 15.70
CA ALA A 109 -2.64 -9.40 14.63
C ALA A 109 -3.17 -10.52 13.71
N ALA A 110 -4.22 -11.26 14.12
CA ALA A 110 -4.62 -12.53 13.52
C ALA A 110 -5.51 -12.42 12.27
N HIS A 111 -5.78 -11.22 11.75
CA HIS A 111 -6.48 -11.08 10.47
C HIS A 111 -5.71 -10.27 9.43
N CYS A 112 -4.37 -10.22 9.53
CA CYS A 112 -3.55 -10.04 8.33
C CYS A 112 -3.67 -11.32 7.49
N ILE A 113 -4.80 -11.51 6.80
CA ILE A 113 -4.88 -12.59 5.82
C ILE A 113 -3.98 -12.16 4.66
N LEU A 114 -2.84 -12.83 4.54
CA LEU A 114 -1.99 -12.71 3.39
C LEU A 114 -2.75 -13.31 2.20
N PHE A 115 -3.12 -12.46 1.26
CA PHE A 115 -3.73 -12.91 0.02
C PHE A 115 -2.77 -12.61 -1.12
N HIS A 116 -2.39 -13.66 -1.84
CA HIS A 116 -1.76 -13.52 -3.14
C HIS A 116 -2.86 -13.32 -4.19
N LEU A 117 -2.75 -12.23 -4.93
CA LEU A 117 -3.67 -11.91 -6.02
C LEU A 117 -3.09 -12.46 -7.31
N HIS A 118 -3.55 -13.64 -7.73
CA HIS A 118 -3.22 -14.18 -9.05
C HIS A 118 -4.46 -14.01 -9.92
N GLN A 119 -4.40 -13.15 -10.95
CA GLN A 119 -5.47 -13.00 -11.95
C GLN A 119 -6.85 -12.64 -11.36
N GLY A 120 -6.91 -11.64 -10.47
CA GLY A 120 -8.18 -11.11 -9.94
C GLY A 120 -8.90 -11.97 -8.90
N HIS A 121 -8.35 -13.12 -8.50
CA HIS A 121 -8.92 -13.98 -7.47
C HIS A 121 -8.06 -13.96 -6.19
N PHE A 122 -8.67 -13.58 -5.07
CA PHE A 122 -8.09 -13.63 -3.73
C PHE A 122 -7.93 -15.10 -3.29
N ARG A 123 -6.71 -15.66 -3.38
CA ARG A 123 -6.43 -16.99 -2.80
C ARG A 123 -5.80 -16.84 -1.41
N ARG A 124 -6.44 -17.42 -0.40
CA ARG A 124 -5.90 -17.50 0.97
C ARG A 124 -4.64 -18.36 0.91
N THR A 125 -3.47 -17.77 1.12
CA THR A 125 -2.26 -18.55 1.33
C THR A 125 -2.26 -18.99 2.79
N HIS A 126 -2.56 -20.25 3.06
CA HIS A 126 -2.19 -20.86 4.33
C HIS A 126 -0.66 -20.86 4.39
N LEU A 127 -0.08 -20.05 5.28
CA LEU A 127 1.28 -20.31 5.73
C LEU A 127 1.28 -21.74 6.30
N ALA A 128 2.09 -22.61 5.70
CA ALA A 128 2.46 -23.91 6.26
C ALA A 128 3.40 -23.71 7.44
#